data_AF-A0A6F8YMH3-F1
#
_entry.id   AF-A0A6F8YMH3-F1
#
_cell.length_a   1.000
_cell.length_b   1.000
_cell.length_c   1.000
_cell.angle_alpha   90.00
_cell.angle_beta   90.00
_cell.angle_gamma   90.00
#
_symmetry.space_group_name_H-M   'P 1'
#
loop_
_entity.id
_entity.type
_entity.pdbx_description
1 polymer ?
#
loop_
_entity_poly.entity_id
_entity_poly.type
_entity_poly.pdbx_seq_one_letter_code
_entity_poly.pdbx_strand_id
1 'polypeptide(L)'
;MRFEVSKVLDAIEQRLTTDPALARAVVDLAEVVRYADLDGGRPASLLRLGLVVDALATQLAEDNAAVYAVVHRGLLSDADLTSNERMVVRRWADDGLVEVLPTVGDRVLEVADLLGLPVLSRLRFEGVRERYGWLAGQAGRLMAPVPGKTGVTLVAQVGGGQVPSIGSPDPVGAKVLVRLWRCPESNCANFGGGGGAFADLAPQRRTGGQPPPTLHTGSPTCPRHGTPLTDAGARPPRRRSRSGSAA
;
A
#
# COMPACT_ATOMS: atom_id res chain seq x y z
N MET A 1 21.49 -18.32 -7.54
CA MET A 1 21.17 -17.20 -6.63
C MET A 1 20.44 -16.00 -7.28
N ARG A 2 20.88 -15.38 -8.39
CA ARG A 2 20.13 -14.24 -8.99
C ARG A 2 18.68 -14.57 -9.41
N PHE A 3 18.46 -15.76 -9.97
CA PHE A 3 17.13 -16.22 -10.39
C PHE A 3 16.14 -16.45 -9.24
N GLU A 4 16.62 -16.77 -8.03
CA GLU A 4 15.75 -17.00 -6.87
C GLU A 4 15.24 -15.68 -6.30
N VAL A 5 16.11 -14.66 -6.21
CA VAL A 5 15.72 -13.32 -5.75
C VAL A 5 14.70 -12.70 -6.69
N SER A 6 14.87 -12.83 -8.01
CA SER A 6 13.88 -12.35 -8.98
C SER A 6 12.51 -13.00 -8.78
N LYS A 7 12.45 -14.33 -8.61
CA LYS A 7 11.18 -15.05 -8.34
C LYS A 7 10.51 -14.57 -7.06
N VAL A 8 11.27 -14.31 -6.00
CA VAL A 8 10.72 -13.79 -4.74
C VAL A 8 10.17 -12.39 -4.92
N LEU A 9 10.86 -11.51 -5.64
CA LEU A 9 10.35 -10.15 -5.92
C LEU A 9 9.10 -10.16 -6.80
N ASP A 10 9.01 -11.07 -7.77
CA ASP A 10 7.78 -11.27 -8.56
C ASP A 10 6.62 -11.82 -7.70
N ALA A 11 6.91 -12.67 -6.72
CA ALA A 11 5.90 -13.14 -5.76
C ALA A 11 5.44 -12.02 -4.82
N ILE A 12 6.34 -11.16 -4.36
CA ILE A 12 6.01 -9.96 -3.58
C ILE A 12 5.13 -9.02 -4.40
N GLU A 13 5.46 -8.81 -5.67
CA GLU A 13 4.68 -7.96 -6.58
C GLU A 13 3.21 -8.37 -6.65
N GLN A 14 2.92 -9.68 -6.65
CA GLN A 14 1.55 -10.20 -6.69
C GLN A 14 0.73 -9.84 -5.44
N ARG A 15 1.39 -9.41 -4.36
CA ARG A 15 0.78 -9.03 -3.09
C ARG A 15 0.81 -7.51 -2.86
N LEU A 16 1.12 -6.73 -3.89
CA LEU A 16 1.02 -5.28 -3.90
C LEU A 16 -0.24 -4.83 -4.61
N THR A 17 -0.91 -3.84 -4.04
CA THR A 17 -2.08 -3.24 -4.66
C THR A 17 -2.31 -1.81 -4.19
N THR A 18 -2.69 -0.92 -5.10
CA THR A 18 -3.26 0.39 -4.76
C THR A 18 -4.79 0.35 -4.70
N ASP A 19 -5.39 -0.83 -4.86
CA ASP A 19 -6.82 -1.01 -4.91
C ASP A 19 -7.45 -0.99 -3.51
N PRO A 20 -8.30 0.00 -3.20
CA PRO A 20 -9.00 0.08 -1.92
C PRO A 20 -9.74 -1.19 -1.51
N ALA A 21 -10.24 -1.95 -2.48
CA ALA A 21 -11.07 -3.13 -2.22
C ALA A 21 -10.27 -4.42 -1.98
N LEU A 22 -8.98 -4.43 -2.31
CA LEU A 22 -8.12 -5.62 -2.20
C LEU A 22 -7.10 -5.50 -1.07
N ALA A 23 -6.69 -4.28 -0.72
CA ALA A 23 -5.72 -4.05 0.33
C ALA A 23 -6.23 -4.55 1.70
N ARG A 24 -5.32 -5.18 2.45
CA ARG A 24 -5.55 -5.70 3.81
C ARG A 24 -4.79 -4.93 4.89
N ALA A 25 -3.76 -4.20 4.50
CA ALA A 25 -3.02 -3.30 5.38
C ALA A 25 -2.31 -2.22 4.57
N VAL A 26 -1.86 -1.16 5.24
CA VAL A 26 -1.07 -0.07 4.66
C VAL A 26 0.34 -0.10 5.24
N VAL A 27 1.35 0.12 4.39
CA VAL A 27 2.76 0.13 4.80
C VAL A 27 3.51 1.31 4.20
N ASP A 28 4.49 1.84 4.94
CA ASP A 28 5.56 2.67 4.37
C ASP A 28 6.70 1.75 3.92
N LEU A 29 6.93 1.66 2.61
CA LEU A 29 7.98 0.79 2.09
C LEU A 29 9.38 1.24 2.54
N ALA A 30 9.62 2.54 2.69
CA ALA A 30 10.92 3.05 3.13
C ALA A 30 11.24 2.63 4.58
N GLU A 31 10.21 2.48 5.42
CA GLU A 31 10.35 1.91 6.75
C GLU A 31 10.60 0.40 6.68
N VAL A 32 9.74 -0.33 5.98
CA VAL A 32 9.76 -1.81 5.93
C VAL A 32 11.09 -2.36 5.45
N VAL A 33 11.68 -1.78 4.40
CA VAL A 33 12.96 -2.27 3.87
C VAL A 33 14.10 -2.14 4.87
N ARG A 34 13.96 -1.31 5.92
CA ARG A 34 15.00 -1.04 6.92
C ARG A 34 14.87 -1.85 8.20
N TYR A 35 13.91 -2.77 8.31
CA TYR A 35 13.79 -3.67 9.45
C TYR A 35 14.87 -4.77 9.43
N ALA A 36 16.13 -4.36 9.60
CA ALA A 36 17.29 -5.23 9.46
C ALA A 36 17.33 -6.39 10.47
N ASP A 37 16.68 -6.23 11.62
CA ASP A 37 16.51 -7.27 12.62
C ASP A 37 15.59 -8.43 12.19
N LEU A 38 14.79 -8.27 11.11
CA LEU A 38 13.91 -9.36 10.63
C LEU A 38 14.68 -10.47 9.89
N ASP A 39 15.85 -10.16 9.32
CA ASP A 39 16.65 -11.11 8.56
C ASP A 39 18.16 -11.05 8.87
N GLY A 40 18.62 -10.08 9.67
CA GLY A 40 20.03 -9.86 9.99
C GLY A 40 20.90 -9.39 8.80
N GLY A 41 20.27 -8.99 7.70
CA GLY A 41 20.93 -8.70 6.42
C GLY A 41 21.43 -7.26 6.27
N ARG A 42 21.46 -6.80 5.01
CA ARG A 42 21.89 -5.44 4.63
C ARG A 42 21.08 -4.32 5.31
N PRO A 43 21.56 -3.07 5.38
CA PRO A 43 20.78 -1.96 5.92
C PRO A 43 19.37 -1.81 5.30
N ALA A 44 19.24 -2.05 3.98
CA ALA A 44 17.96 -2.10 3.29
C ALA A 44 17.80 -3.37 2.42
N SER A 45 16.58 -3.92 2.37
CA SER A 45 16.24 -5.11 1.58
C SER A 45 14.75 -5.14 1.24
N LEU A 46 14.39 -5.29 -0.04
CA LEU A 46 12.99 -5.44 -0.45
C LEU A 46 12.37 -6.76 0.00
N LEU A 47 13.19 -7.79 0.27
CA LEU A 47 12.70 -9.10 0.70
C LEU A 47 11.94 -9.03 2.04
N ARG A 48 12.24 -8.02 2.87
CA ARG A 48 11.55 -7.78 4.15
C ARG A 48 10.07 -7.44 3.96
N LEU A 49 9.70 -6.87 2.82
CA LEU A 49 8.29 -6.68 2.49
C LEU A 49 7.57 -8.03 2.37
N GLY A 50 8.20 -9.02 1.74
CA GLY A 50 7.66 -10.38 1.68
C GLY A 50 7.43 -10.97 3.06
N LEU A 51 8.41 -10.85 3.95
CA LEU A 51 8.30 -11.34 5.34
C LEU A 51 7.14 -10.68 6.11
N VAL A 52 6.95 -9.37 5.94
CA VAL A 52 5.86 -8.63 6.58
C VAL A 52 4.49 -9.05 6.01
N VAL A 53 4.40 -9.24 4.69
CA VAL A 53 3.16 -9.68 4.03
C VAL A 53 2.82 -11.13 4.41
N ASP A 54 3.81 -12.01 4.53
CA ASP A 54 3.60 -13.39 5.00
C ASP A 54 3.07 -13.43 6.45
N ALA A 55 3.60 -12.58 7.33
CA ALA A 55 3.09 -12.44 8.69
C ALA A 55 1.64 -11.94 8.71
N LEU A 56 1.30 -10.98 7.85
CA LEU A 56 -0.08 -10.48 7.69
C LEU A 56 -1.01 -11.60 7.21
N ALA A 57 -0.64 -12.31 6.14
CA ALA A 57 -1.39 -13.42 5.57
C ALA A 57 -1.65 -14.51 6.62
N THR A 58 -0.62 -14.87 7.39
CA THR A 58 -0.71 -15.87 8.46
C THR A 58 -1.70 -15.45 9.55
N GLN A 59 -1.61 -14.21 10.03
CA GLN A 59 -2.48 -13.72 11.11
C GLN A 59 -3.92 -13.47 10.67
N LEU A 60 -4.14 -13.15 9.39
CA LEU A 60 -5.48 -13.04 8.81
C LEU A 60 -6.07 -14.39 8.38
N ALA A 61 -5.26 -15.46 8.37
CA ALA A 61 -5.60 -16.73 7.72
C ALA A 61 -6.04 -16.54 6.25
N GLU A 62 -5.34 -15.67 5.51
CA GLU A 62 -5.59 -15.35 4.11
C GLU A 62 -4.34 -15.59 3.25
N ASP A 63 -4.38 -16.58 2.35
CA ASP A 63 -3.22 -16.96 1.53
C ASP A 63 -2.71 -15.81 0.63
N ASN A 64 -3.61 -14.95 0.16
CA ASN A 64 -3.30 -13.88 -0.80
C ASN A 64 -3.55 -12.47 -0.24
N ALA A 65 -3.24 -12.25 1.05
CA ALA A 65 -3.29 -10.91 1.63
C ALA A 65 -2.40 -9.95 0.82
N ALA A 66 -3.00 -8.85 0.35
CA ALA A 66 -2.32 -7.79 -0.39
C ALA A 66 -2.15 -6.55 0.48
N VAL A 67 -1.06 -5.81 0.29
CA VAL A 67 -0.77 -4.57 1.02
C VAL A 67 -0.77 -3.36 0.10
N TYR A 68 -1.23 -2.25 0.66
CA TYR A 68 -1.11 -0.92 0.07
C TYR A 68 0.23 -0.32 0.49
N ALA A 69 1.17 -0.20 -0.44
CA ALA A 69 2.49 0.36 -0.14
C ALA A 69 2.59 1.83 -0.59
N VAL A 70 2.95 2.69 0.35
CA VAL A 70 3.35 4.08 0.11
C VAL A 70 4.86 4.14 0.06
N VAL A 71 5.40 4.90 -0.90
CA VAL A 71 6.83 4.96 -1.20
C VAL A 71 7.28 6.41 -1.31
N HIS A 72 8.26 6.81 -0.50
CA HIS A 72 8.95 8.07 -0.73
C HIS A 72 9.78 8.00 -2.03
N ARG A 73 9.70 9.02 -2.90
CA ARG A 73 10.42 9.05 -4.19
C ARG A 73 11.93 8.85 -4.07
N GLY A 74 12.52 9.25 -2.94
CA GLY A 74 13.94 9.06 -2.66
C GLY A 74 14.36 7.59 -2.61
N LEU A 75 13.43 6.67 -2.29
CA LEU A 75 13.70 5.24 -2.27
C LEU A 75 14.11 4.71 -3.65
N LEU A 76 13.62 5.32 -4.74
CA LEU A 76 13.94 4.93 -6.11
C LEU A 76 15.42 5.13 -6.47
N SER A 77 16.13 5.98 -5.74
CA SER A 77 17.55 6.30 -5.90
C SER A 77 18.39 5.91 -4.68
N ASP A 78 17.81 5.19 -3.72
CA ASP A 78 18.47 4.86 -2.46
C ASP A 78 19.63 3.88 -2.65
N ALA A 79 20.82 4.29 -2.19
CA ALA A 79 22.05 3.52 -2.35
C ALA A 79 22.10 2.27 -1.45
N ASP A 80 21.31 2.23 -0.37
CA ASP A 80 21.25 1.07 0.53
C ASP A 80 20.54 -0.13 -0.14
N LEU A 81 19.68 0.15 -1.12
CA LEU A 81 19.09 -0.87 -2.00
C LEU A 81 20.08 -1.27 -3.11
N THR A 82 19.97 -2.49 -3.61
CA THR A 82 20.70 -2.88 -4.82
C THR A 82 20.13 -2.19 -6.06
N SER A 83 20.92 -2.11 -7.13
CA SER A 83 20.43 -1.62 -8.44
C SER A 83 19.21 -2.39 -8.93
N ASN A 84 19.18 -3.72 -8.73
CA ASN A 84 18.06 -4.56 -9.12
C ASN A 84 16.78 -4.23 -8.33
N GLU A 85 16.89 -4.08 -7.00
CA GLU A 85 15.76 -3.68 -6.16
C GLU A 85 15.22 -2.31 -6.55
N ARG A 86 16.10 -1.32 -6.80
CA ARG A 86 15.67 0.00 -7.29
C ARG A 86 14.92 -0.09 -8.62
N MET A 87 15.37 -0.93 -9.55
CA MET A 87 14.68 -1.15 -10.82
C MET A 87 13.29 -1.78 -10.61
N VAL A 88 13.17 -2.73 -9.69
CA VAL A 88 11.90 -3.38 -9.35
C VAL A 88 10.91 -2.39 -8.72
N VAL A 89 11.33 -1.54 -7.79
CA VAL A 89 10.42 -0.51 -7.21
C VAL A 89 9.97 0.49 -8.28
N ARG A 90 10.83 0.87 -9.22
CA ARG A 90 10.45 1.73 -10.35
C ARG A 90 9.39 1.06 -11.22
N ARG A 91 9.57 -0.22 -11.55
CA ARG A 91 8.55 -1.01 -12.26
C ARG A 91 7.21 -1.01 -11.52
N TRP A 92 7.22 -1.32 -10.22
CA TRP A 92 5.99 -1.29 -9.40
C TRP A 92 5.31 0.09 -9.39
N ALA A 93 6.11 1.17 -9.40
CA ALA A 93 5.59 2.53 -9.46
C ALA A 93 4.97 2.87 -10.82
N ASP A 94 5.61 2.45 -11.90
CA ASP A 94 5.13 2.67 -13.27
C ASP A 94 3.86 1.85 -13.56
N ASP A 95 3.80 0.63 -13.02
CA ASP A 95 2.64 -0.27 -13.09
C ASP A 95 1.49 0.15 -12.15
N GLY A 96 1.71 1.14 -11.27
CA GLY A 96 0.72 1.62 -10.31
C GLY A 96 0.41 0.63 -9.18
N LEU A 97 1.34 -0.27 -8.84
CA LEU A 97 1.20 -1.21 -7.72
C LEU A 97 1.55 -0.59 -6.37
N VAL A 98 2.27 0.54 -6.38
CA VAL A 98 2.65 1.31 -5.19
C VAL A 98 2.41 2.80 -5.40
N GLU A 99 2.10 3.53 -4.33
CA GLU A 99 1.94 4.97 -4.38
C GLU A 99 3.28 5.67 -4.13
N VAL A 100 3.86 6.31 -5.15
CA VAL A 100 5.12 7.08 -5.00
C VAL A 100 4.85 8.56 -4.78
N LEU A 101 5.45 9.12 -3.73
CA LEU A 101 5.21 10.49 -3.27
C LEU A 101 6.50 11.31 -3.10
N PRO A 102 6.45 12.62 -3.36
CA PRO A 102 7.56 13.52 -3.03
C PRO A 102 7.75 13.70 -1.53
N THR A 103 6.70 13.48 -0.74
CA THR A 103 6.71 13.49 0.74
C THR A 103 5.65 12.51 1.20
N VAL A 104 6.01 11.59 2.09
CA VAL A 104 5.06 10.58 2.61
C VAL A 104 4.16 11.20 3.68
N GLY A 105 4.69 12.08 4.54
CA GLY A 105 3.91 12.74 5.59
C GLY A 105 3.15 11.71 6.43
N ASP A 106 1.85 11.94 6.62
CA ASP A 106 0.92 11.02 7.29
C ASP A 106 0.07 10.21 6.29
N ARG A 107 0.47 10.12 5.02
CA ARG A 107 -0.32 9.48 3.96
C ARG A 107 -0.67 8.03 4.26
N VAL A 108 0.21 7.27 4.91
CA VAL A 108 -0.08 5.90 5.36
C VAL A 108 -1.26 5.87 6.35
N LEU A 109 -1.39 6.88 7.21
CA LEU A 109 -2.49 7.02 8.16
C LEU A 109 -3.76 7.49 7.46
N GLU A 110 -3.66 8.44 6.53
CA GLU A 110 -4.78 8.89 5.72
C GLU A 110 -5.42 7.73 4.96
N VAL A 111 -4.64 6.92 4.26
CA VAL A 111 -5.16 5.74 3.54
C VAL A 111 -5.79 4.74 4.52
N ALA A 112 -5.17 4.48 5.66
CA ALA A 112 -5.69 3.57 6.69
C ALA A 112 -7.01 4.03 7.31
N ASP A 113 -7.19 5.35 7.45
CA ASP A 113 -8.40 5.97 7.96
C ASP A 113 -9.53 5.89 6.92
N LEU A 114 -9.25 6.29 5.68
CA LEU A 114 -10.20 6.24 4.56
C LEU A 114 -10.71 4.84 4.28
N LEU A 115 -9.87 3.82 4.47
CA LEU A 115 -10.17 2.43 4.12
C LEU A 115 -10.56 1.56 5.32
N GLY A 116 -10.39 2.04 6.55
CA GLY A 116 -10.55 1.19 7.71
C GLY A 116 -9.50 0.07 7.80
N LEU A 117 -8.34 0.22 7.16
CA LEU A 117 -7.26 -0.79 7.17
C LEU A 117 -6.24 -0.59 8.30
N PRO A 118 -5.62 -1.65 8.84
CA PRO A 118 -4.51 -1.54 9.76
C PRO A 118 -3.25 -1.00 9.08
N VAL A 119 -2.40 -0.31 9.85
CA VAL A 119 -1.07 0.15 9.45
C VAL A 119 -0.02 -0.79 10.02
N LEU A 120 0.89 -1.27 9.17
CA LEU A 120 2.06 -2.05 9.62
C LEU A 120 3.28 -1.13 9.71
N SER A 121 3.58 -0.67 10.91
CA SER A 121 4.65 0.29 11.19
C SER A 121 5.19 0.11 12.60
N ARG A 122 6.47 0.40 12.79
CA ARG A 122 7.07 0.50 14.13
C ARG A 122 6.97 1.92 14.69
N LEU A 123 6.65 2.92 13.87
CA LEU A 123 6.38 4.28 14.32
C LEU A 123 5.07 4.36 15.10
N ARG A 124 5.08 5.15 16.18
CA ARG A 124 3.89 5.39 17.04
C ARG A 124 3.04 6.60 16.63
N PHE A 125 3.52 7.41 15.68
CA PHE A 125 2.82 8.57 15.13
C PHE A 125 2.28 9.56 16.18
N GLU A 126 3.04 9.78 17.26
CA GLU A 126 2.61 10.58 18.42
C GLU A 126 2.13 12.00 18.04
N GLY A 127 2.78 12.64 17.06
CA GLY A 127 2.47 14.02 16.64
C GLY A 127 1.17 14.23 15.86
N VAL A 128 0.45 13.15 15.50
CA VAL A 128 -0.79 13.24 14.68
C VAL A 128 -1.97 12.47 15.30
N ARG A 129 -1.87 12.07 16.58
CA ARG A 129 -2.92 11.31 17.29
C ARG A 129 -4.25 12.04 17.38
N GLU A 130 -4.23 13.36 17.52
CA GLU A 130 -5.46 14.17 17.56
C GLU A 130 -6.23 14.11 16.23
N ARG A 131 -5.51 14.01 15.11
CA ARG A 131 -6.10 13.87 13.77
C ARG A 131 -6.65 12.46 13.55
N TYR A 132 -5.95 11.45 14.04
CA TYR A 132 -6.30 10.03 13.85
C TYR A 132 -6.61 9.37 15.20
N GLY A 133 -7.82 9.60 15.72
CA GLY A 133 -8.22 9.14 17.05
C GLY A 133 -8.11 7.63 17.29
N TRP A 134 -8.13 6.81 16.23
CA TRP A 134 -7.93 5.36 16.33
C TRP A 134 -6.52 4.97 16.81
N LEU A 135 -5.51 5.85 16.67
CA LEU A 135 -4.14 5.65 17.17
C LEU A 135 -4.04 5.60 18.71
N ALA A 136 -5.09 6.00 19.43
CA ALA A 136 -5.08 6.02 20.89
C ALA A 136 -5.80 4.85 21.55
N GLY A 137 -6.69 4.15 20.83
CA GLY A 137 -7.61 3.21 21.48
C GLY A 137 -8.08 2.00 20.68
N GLN A 138 -7.76 1.90 19.39
CA GLN A 138 -8.22 0.76 18.59
C GLN A 138 -7.10 -0.28 18.45
N ALA A 139 -7.16 -1.32 19.28
CA ALA A 139 -6.26 -2.47 19.19
C ALA A 139 -6.33 -3.11 17.80
N GLY A 140 -5.18 -3.55 17.29
CA GLY A 140 -5.10 -4.18 15.97
C GLY A 140 -5.00 -3.23 14.78
N ARG A 141 -5.18 -1.91 14.96
CA ARG A 141 -5.11 -0.92 13.86
C ARG A 141 -3.71 -0.39 13.58
N LEU A 142 -2.82 -0.41 14.58
CA LEU A 142 -1.40 -0.11 14.43
C LEU A 142 -0.59 -1.32 14.90
N MET A 143 0.06 -1.99 13.95
CA MET A 143 0.74 -3.26 14.17
C MET A 143 2.22 -3.13 13.85
N ALA A 144 3.09 -3.49 14.78
CA ALA A 144 4.54 -3.51 14.57
C ALA A 144 4.99 -4.88 14.07
N PRO A 145 5.64 -4.97 12.89
CA PRO A 145 6.33 -6.18 12.49
C PRO A 145 7.60 -6.35 13.33
N VAL A 146 7.70 -7.44 14.08
CA VAL A 146 8.83 -7.74 14.96
C VAL A 146 9.35 -9.16 14.70
N PRO A 147 10.61 -9.46 15.03
CA PRO A 147 11.11 -10.82 15.04
C PRO A 147 10.31 -11.67 16.04
N GLY A 148 9.85 -12.83 15.58
CA GLY A 148 9.17 -13.86 16.37
C GLY A 148 9.90 -15.20 16.28
N LYS A 149 9.39 -16.22 16.98
CA LYS A 149 10.05 -17.53 17.09
C LYS A 149 10.20 -18.27 15.76
N THR A 150 9.25 -18.07 14.84
CA THR A 150 9.15 -18.80 13.56
C THR A 150 9.25 -17.87 12.34
N GLY A 151 9.68 -16.62 12.53
CA GLY A 151 9.69 -15.59 11.50
C GLY A 151 9.12 -14.28 12.01
N VAL A 152 8.56 -13.45 11.14
CA VAL A 152 7.98 -12.16 11.51
C VAL A 152 6.63 -12.37 12.20
N THR A 153 6.35 -11.56 13.22
CA THR A 153 5.07 -11.51 13.93
C THR A 153 4.59 -10.06 13.98
N LEU A 154 3.29 -9.82 13.82
CA LEU A 154 2.74 -8.48 14.00
C LEU A 154 2.16 -8.34 15.41
N VAL A 155 2.59 -7.29 16.13
CA VAL A 155 2.17 -7.01 17.50
C VAL A 155 1.48 -5.67 17.55
N ALA A 156 0.30 -5.61 18.17
CA ALA A 156 -0.41 -4.35 18.33
C ALA A 156 0.41 -3.38 19.20
N GLN A 157 0.61 -2.15 18.70
CA GLN A 157 1.29 -1.09 19.46
C GLN A 157 0.37 -0.42 20.49
N VAL A 158 -0.94 -0.63 20.38
CA VAL A 158 -1.98 -0.03 21.22
C VAL A 158 -2.97 -1.11 21.61
N GLY A 159 -3.44 -1.10 22.87
CA GLY A 159 -4.49 -2.01 23.37
C GLY A 159 -4.12 -3.50 23.46
N GLY A 160 -2.91 -3.89 23.03
CA GLY A 160 -2.45 -5.28 23.03
C GLY A 160 -3.07 -6.14 21.92
N GLY A 161 -2.61 -7.39 21.81
CA GLY A 161 -3.08 -8.35 20.82
C GLY A 161 -2.15 -8.54 19.61
N GLN A 162 -2.50 -9.53 18.80
CA GLN A 162 -1.69 -10.07 17.70
C GLN A 162 -2.49 -10.15 16.38
N VAL A 163 -3.76 -9.77 16.39
CA VAL A 163 -4.63 -9.89 15.22
C VAL A 163 -4.86 -8.50 14.64
N PRO A 164 -4.48 -8.26 13.37
CA PRO A 164 -4.83 -7.02 12.68
C PRO A 164 -6.35 -6.82 12.65
N SER A 165 -6.80 -5.59 12.84
CA SER A 165 -8.22 -5.27 12.91
C SER A 165 -8.62 -4.26 11.84
N ILE A 166 -9.76 -4.52 11.20
CA ILE A 166 -10.40 -3.61 10.25
C ILE A 166 -11.32 -2.68 11.04
N GLY A 167 -11.07 -1.38 10.93
CA GLY A 167 -11.90 -0.33 11.51
C GLY A 167 -13.04 0.08 10.59
N SER A 168 -13.90 0.97 11.07
CA SER A 168 -14.89 1.62 10.21
C SER A 168 -14.19 2.59 9.23
N PRO A 169 -14.44 2.48 7.92
CA PRO A 169 -13.93 3.47 6.96
C PRO A 169 -14.52 4.87 7.23
N ASP A 170 -13.73 5.91 6.95
CA ASP A 170 -14.21 7.29 7.03
C ASP A 170 -15.42 7.53 6.07
N PRO A 171 -16.53 8.11 6.55
CA PRO A 171 -17.72 8.36 5.72
C PRO A 171 -17.49 9.30 4.53
N VAL A 172 -16.57 10.26 4.64
CA VAL A 172 -16.21 11.16 3.52
C VAL A 172 -15.38 10.39 2.51
N GLY A 173 -14.40 9.61 2.97
CA GLY A 173 -13.63 8.68 2.17
C GLY A 173 -14.51 7.72 1.39
N ALA A 174 -15.51 7.10 2.02
CA ALA A 174 -16.45 6.20 1.37
C ALA A 174 -17.17 6.87 0.18
N LYS A 175 -17.60 8.14 0.31
CA LYS A 175 -18.24 8.89 -0.79
C LYS A 175 -17.28 9.21 -1.93
N VAL A 176 -16.00 9.44 -1.62
CA VAL A 176 -14.97 9.76 -2.61
C VAL A 176 -14.52 8.50 -3.36
N LEU A 177 -14.47 7.35 -2.69
CA LEU A 177 -13.99 6.09 -3.24
C LEU A 177 -14.98 5.40 -4.20
N VAL A 178 -16.24 5.84 -4.23
CA VAL A 178 -17.24 5.39 -5.23
C VAL A 178 -17.18 6.19 -6.53
N ARG A 179 -16.25 7.15 -6.65
CA ARG A 179 -16.04 7.96 -7.86
C ARG A 179 -14.75 7.53 -8.57
N LEU A 180 -14.68 7.83 -9.86
CA LEU A 180 -13.44 7.84 -10.62
C LEU A 180 -12.91 9.27 -10.65
N TRP A 181 -11.60 9.39 -10.51
CA TRP A 181 -10.90 10.66 -10.48
C TRP A 181 -9.90 10.75 -11.63
N ARG A 182 -9.67 11.95 -12.14
CA ARG A 182 -8.64 12.20 -13.16
C ARG A 182 -7.69 13.28 -12.69
N CYS A 183 -6.40 13.00 -12.82
CA CYS A 183 -5.34 13.97 -12.64
C CYS A 183 -5.08 14.69 -13.97
N PRO A 184 -4.85 16.01 -13.96
CA PRO A 184 -4.49 16.75 -15.17
C PRO A 184 -3.14 16.29 -15.77
N GLU A 185 -2.26 15.69 -14.96
CA GLU A 185 -1.01 15.11 -15.43
C GLU A 185 -1.28 13.81 -16.20
N SER A 186 -1.06 13.84 -17.52
CA SER A 186 -1.38 12.74 -18.44
C SER A 186 -0.60 11.45 -18.17
N ASN A 187 0.61 11.56 -17.62
CA ASN A 187 1.46 10.42 -17.25
C ASN A 187 1.26 9.96 -15.80
N CYS A 188 0.20 10.40 -15.12
CA CYS A 188 -0.06 9.98 -13.75
C CYS A 188 -0.36 8.47 -13.68
N ALA A 189 0.54 7.71 -13.04
CA ALA A 189 0.38 6.28 -12.84
C ALA A 189 -0.90 5.90 -12.06
N ASN A 190 -1.41 6.78 -11.20
CA ASN A 190 -2.53 6.47 -10.30
C ASN A 190 -3.88 7.03 -10.76
N PHE A 191 -3.86 8.19 -11.42
CA PHE A 191 -5.06 8.98 -11.76
C PHE A 191 -5.06 9.48 -13.22
N GLY A 192 -4.08 9.07 -14.03
CA GLY A 192 -4.04 9.44 -15.44
C GLY A 192 -5.17 8.76 -16.20
N GLY A 193 -5.77 9.46 -17.16
CA GLY A 193 -6.54 8.78 -18.20
C GLY A 193 -5.54 8.01 -19.05
N GLY A 194 -5.63 6.68 -19.11
CA GLY A 194 -4.73 5.85 -19.91
C GLY A 194 -4.73 6.27 -21.38
N GLY A 195 -3.89 7.25 -21.73
CA GLY A 195 -4.00 8.04 -22.95
C GLY A 195 -2.66 8.67 -23.30
N GLY A 196 -1.61 7.84 -23.34
CA GLY A 196 -0.42 8.11 -24.13
C GLY A 196 -0.57 7.46 -25.51
N ALA A 197 0.33 7.77 -26.45
CA ALA A 197 0.35 7.24 -27.83
C ALA A 197 0.41 5.69 -27.94
N PHE A 198 0.50 4.99 -26.81
CA PHE A 198 0.53 3.53 -26.68
C PHE A 198 -0.50 3.01 -25.67
N ALA A 199 -1.57 3.76 -25.38
CA ALA A 199 -2.62 3.37 -24.44
C ALA A 199 -3.29 2.03 -24.81
N ASP A 200 -3.38 1.72 -26.11
CA ASP A 200 -3.91 0.47 -26.63
C ASP A 200 -2.93 -0.72 -26.50
N LEU A 201 -1.65 -0.42 -26.23
CA LEU A 201 -0.57 -1.40 -26.05
C LEU A 201 -0.12 -1.52 -24.58
N ALA A 202 -0.52 -0.60 -23.72
CA ALA A 202 -0.36 -0.78 -22.29
C ALA A 202 -1.17 -2.04 -21.93
N PRO A 203 -0.54 -3.09 -21.35
CA PRO A 203 -1.31 -4.22 -20.86
C PRO A 203 -2.42 -3.62 -20.01
N GLN A 204 -3.68 -3.94 -20.35
CA GLN A 204 -4.86 -3.51 -19.60
C GLN A 204 -4.43 -3.48 -18.15
N ARG A 205 -4.28 -2.27 -17.58
CA ARG A 205 -3.78 -2.12 -16.22
C ARG A 205 -4.50 -3.19 -15.44
N ARG A 206 -3.75 -4.10 -14.78
CA ARG A 206 -4.37 -5.08 -13.90
C ARG A 206 -5.43 -4.29 -13.16
N THR A 207 -6.64 -4.82 -13.09
CA THR A 207 -7.85 -4.19 -12.56
C THR A 207 -7.72 -3.72 -11.09
N GLY A 208 -6.52 -3.43 -10.61
CA GLY A 208 -6.17 -2.57 -9.50
C GLY A 208 -6.94 -1.27 -9.60
N GLY A 209 -7.83 -1.12 -8.64
CA GLY A 209 -8.60 0.09 -8.44
C GLY A 209 -7.69 1.30 -8.31
N GLN A 210 -8.20 2.44 -8.75
CA GLN A 210 -7.57 3.72 -8.49
C GLN A 210 -7.43 3.93 -6.97
N PRO A 211 -6.23 4.35 -6.50
CA PRO A 211 -6.00 4.61 -5.09
C PRO A 211 -6.93 5.69 -4.53
N PRO A 212 -7.10 5.77 -3.20
CA PRO A 212 -7.79 6.89 -2.59
C PRO A 212 -7.09 8.19 -3.00
N PRO A 213 -7.81 9.28 -3.29
CA PRO A 213 -7.18 10.60 -3.38
C PRO A 213 -6.75 11.08 -1.99
N THR A 214 -6.00 12.17 -1.93
CA THR A 214 -5.76 12.90 -0.68
C THR A 214 -6.93 13.83 -0.40
N LEU A 215 -7.37 13.87 0.86
CA LEU A 215 -8.48 14.68 1.35
C LEU A 215 -8.07 15.74 2.38
N HIS A 216 -6.80 15.81 2.77
CA HIS A 216 -6.26 16.80 3.71
C HIS A 216 -6.64 18.25 3.42
N THR A 217 -6.80 18.63 2.15
CA THR A 217 -7.16 19.99 1.74
C THR A 217 -8.67 20.21 1.66
N GLY A 218 -9.50 19.29 2.16
CA GLY A 218 -10.96 19.33 2.08
C GLY A 218 -11.53 19.05 0.69
N SER A 219 -10.69 18.74 -0.30
CA SER A 219 -11.09 18.38 -1.66
C SER A 219 -10.15 17.31 -2.23
N PRO A 220 -10.64 16.38 -3.09
CA PRO A 220 -9.82 15.33 -3.69
C PRO A 220 -8.63 15.87 -4.49
N THR A 221 -7.42 15.54 -4.05
CA THR A 221 -6.16 15.90 -4.71
C THR A 221 -5.35 14.67 -5.08
N CYS A 222 -4.55 14.78 -6.13
CA CYS A 222 -3.62 13.73 -6.54
C CYS A 222 -2.50 13.65 -5.50
N PRO A 223 -2.30 12.53 -4.81
CA PRO A 223 -1.26 12.43 -3.78
C PRO A 223 0.15 12.60 -4.39
N ARG A 224 0.35 12.14 -5.63
CA ARG A 224 1.65 12.25 -6.34
C ARG A 224 1.97 13.67 -6.81
N HIS A 225 0.99 14.41 -7.31
CA HIS A 225 1.21 15.69 -7.98
C HIS A 225 0.71 16.91 -7.19
N GLY A 226 -0.06 16.71 -6.13
CA GLY A 226 -0.68 17.79 -5.33
C GLY A 226 -1.78 18.57 -6.06
N THR A 227 -2.08 18.22 -7.32
CA THR A 227 -3.09 18.91 -8.13
C THR A 227 -4.51 18.46 -7.78
N PRO A 228 -5.52 19.34 -7.83
CA PRO A 228 -6.93 18.95 -7.72
C PRO A 228 -7.29 17.87 -8.75
N LEU A 229 -8.10 16.90 -8.34
CA LEU A 229 -8.62 15.86 -9.21
C LEU A 229 -9.98 16.26 -9.78
N THR A 230 -10.23 15.90 -11.02
CA THR A 230 -11.54 16.05 -11.66
C THR A 230 -12.36 14.78 -11.48
N ASP A 231 -13.63 14.90 -11.10
CA ASP A 231 -14.56 13.77 -11.04
C ASP A 231 -14.88 13.30 -12.47
N ALA A 232 -14.56 12.04 -12.75
CA ALA A 232 -14.76 11.37 -14.03
C ALA A 232 -16.00 10.46 -14.05
N GLY A 233 -16.85 10.52 -13.02
CA GLY A 233 -18.10 9.78 -12.90
C GLY A 233 -18.06 8.69 -11.84
N ALA A 234 -19.11 7.88 -11.80
CA ALA A 234 -19.22 6.78 -10.86
C ALA A 234 -18.21 5.67 -11.19
N ARG A 235 -17.64 5.07 -10.14
CA ARG A 235 -16.80 3.88 -10.26
C ARG A 235 -17.68 2.70 -10.73
N PRO A 236 -17.30 1.99 -11.81
CA PRO A 236 -18.04 0.82 -12.26
C PRO A 236 -18.13 -0.22 -11.16
N PRO A 237 -19.27 -0.93 -11.02
CA PRO A 237 -19.36 -2.04 -10.10
C PRO A 237 -18.35 -3.11 -10.52
N ARG A 238 -17.61 -3.65 -9.54
CA ARG A 238 -16.71 -4.77 -9.81
C ARG A 238 -17.55 -5.96 -10.29
N ARG A 239 -17.24 -6.47 -11.48
CA ARG A 239 -17.70 -7.81 -11.86
C ARG A 239 -17.05 -8.78 -10.88
N ARG A 240 -17.85 -9.39 -10.00
CA ARG A 240 -17.40 -10.54 -9.21
C ARG A 240 -17.00 -11.62 -10.20
N SER A 241 -15.73 -11.98 -10.24
CA SER A 241 -15.30 -13.20 -10.93
C SER A 241 -16.02 -14.36 -10.25
N ARG A 242 -16.88 -15.06 -10.98
CA ARG A 242 -17.42 -16.35 -10.53
C ARG A 242 -16.23 -17.27 -10.30
N SER A 243 -15.86 -17.50 -9.05
CA SER A 243 -15.01 -18.63 -8.70
C SER A 243 -15.78 -19.89 -9.08
N GLY A 244 -15.26 -20.63 -10.06
CA GLY A 244 -15.82 -21.89 -10.50
C GLY A 244 -15.88 -22.85 -9.32
N SER A 245 -17.09 -23.25 -8.96
CA SER A 245 -17.33 -24.45 -8.18
C SER A 245 -17.00 -25.63 -9.09
N ALA A 246 -15.84 -26.25 -8.91
CA ALA A 246 -15.60 -27.59 -9.40
C ALA A 246 -16.03 -28.56 -8.29
N ALA A 247 -17.06 -29.33 -8.59
CA ALA A 247 -17.49 -30.50 -7.84
C ALA A 247 -16.52 -31.67 -8.04
#